data_AF-A0A3T0FXI5-F1
#
_entry.id   AF-A0A3T0FXI5-F1
#
_cell.length_a   1.000
_cell.length_b   1.000
_cell.length_c   1.000
_cell.angle_alpha   90.00
_cell.angle_beta   90.00
_cell.angle_gamma   90.00
#
_symmetry.space_group_name_H-M   'P 1'
#
loop_
_entity.id
_entity.type
_entity.pdbx_description
1 polymer ?
#
loop_
_entity_poly.entity_id
_entity_poly.type
_entity_poly.pdbx_seq_one_letter_code
_entity_poly.pdbx_strand_id
1 'polypeptide(L)'
;MIPENDLLKENLSIIILELAKQAEVGKSFSEKEMAYVDQIAQMVEWVEDAGEYGLAYENIVCLLESYSFILPGSAAVKLLEVGVIFGFKTELDKDKMFDRRG
;
A
#
# COMPACT_ATOMS: atom_id res chain seq x y z
N MET A 1 20.36 -4.21 -13.62
CA MET A 1 19.63 -4.70 -12.44
C MET A 1 19.09 -3.47 -11.75
N ILE A 2 17.78 -3.29 -11.68
CA ILE A 2 17.19 -2.17 -10.93
C ILE A 2 17.36 -2.50 -9.44
N PRO A 3 17.90 -1.59 -8.62
CA PRO A 3 17.96 -1.77 -7.17
C PRO A 3 16.57 -2.09 -6.60
N GLU A 4 16.48 -3.01 -5.65
CA GLU A 4 15.23 -3.45 -5.02
C GLU A 4 14.42 -2.27 -4.44
N ASN A 5 15.11 -1.29 -3.85
CA ASN A 5 14.50 -0.06 -3.33
C ASN A 5 13.90 0.83 -4.42
N ASP A 6 14.50 0.88 -5.61
CA ASP A 6 13.98 1.68 -6.71
C ASP A 6 12.67 1.07 -7.25
N LEU A 7 12.61 -0.27 -7.30
CA LEU A 7 11.39 -0.98 -7.69
C LEU A 7 10.28 -0.84 -6.64
N LEU A 8 10.61 -0.93 -5.35
CA LEU A 8 9.67 -0.70 -4.25
C LEU A 8 9.10 0.72 -4.33
N LYS A 9 9.98 1.72 -4.48
CA LYS A 9 9.59 3.11 -4.61
C LYS A 9 8.66 3.34 -5.80
N GLU A 10 9.05 2.91 -6.99
CA GLU A 10 8.24 3.06 -8.21
C GLU A 10 6.86 2.41 -8.06
N ASN A 11 6.82 1.16 -7.60
CA ASN A 11 5.57 0.41 -7.49
C ASN A 11 4.63 0.99 -6.43
N LEU A 12 5.16 1.39 -5.26
CA LEU A 12 4.37 2.01 -4.21
C LEU A 12 3.81 3.36 -4.66
N SER A 13 4.63 4.20 -5.31
CA SER A 13 4.17 5.49 -5.83
C SER A 13 3.04 5.34 -6.86
N ILE A 14 3.10 4.32 -7.74
CA ILE A 14 2.01 4.01 -8.66
C ILE A 14 0.71 3.70 -7.90
N ILE A 15 0.78 2.84 -6.87
CA ILE A 15 -0.40 2.43 -6.12
C ILE A 15 -0.99 3.61 -5.34
N ILE A 16 -0.14 4.40 -4.67
CA ILE A 16 -0.57 5.60 -3.93
C ILE A 16 -1.26 6.58 -4.86
N LEU A 17 -0.75 6.78 -6.08
CA LEU A 17 -1.40 7.63 -7.09
C LEU A 17 -2.77 7.11 -7.53
N GLU A 18 -2.97 5.79 -7.61
CA GLU A 18 -4.29 5.22 -7.90
C GLU A 18 -5.28 5.41 -6.74
N LEU A 19 -4.81 5.29 -5.50
CA LEU A 19 -5.62 5.61 -4.32
C LEU A 19 -5.98 7.10 -4.31
N ALA A 20 -5.00 7.98 -4.55
CA ALA A 20 -5.13 9.45 -4.53
C ALA A 20 -6.23 9.98 -5.47
N LYS A 21 -6.49 9.28 -6.58
CA LYS A 21 -7.53 9.62 -7.57
C LYS A 21 -8.96 9.39 -7.06
N GLN A 22 -9.14 8.64 -5.99
CA GLN A 22 -10.44 8.16 -5.49
C GLN A 22 -10.85 8.89 -4.20
N ALA A 23 -10.79 10.22 -4.21
CA ALA A 23 -11.07 11.05 -3.04
C ALA A 23 -12.49 10.87 -2.46
N GLU A 24 -13.43 10.37 -3.25
CA GLU A 24 -14.77 10.00 -2.82
C GLU A 24 -14.78 8.87 -1.79
N VAL A 25 -13.83 7.94 -1.84
CA VAL A 25 -13.68 6.87 -0.83
C VAL A 25 -13.30 7.46 0.52
N GLY A 26 -12.53 8.56 0.53
CA GLY A 26 -12.19 9.29 1.76
C GLY A 26 -13.40 9.81 2.55
N LYS A 27 -14.59 9.91 1.93
CA LYS A 27 -15.82 10.33 2.63
C LYS A 27 -16.38 9.26 3.56
N SER A 28 -15.97 7.99 3.41
CA SER A 28 -16.39 6.91 4.30
C SER A 28 -15.43 6.70 5.48
N PHE A 29 -14.36 7.49 5.58
CA PHE A 29 -13.44 7.42 6.72
C PHE A 29 -14.18 7.88 7.98
N SER A 30 -13.88 7.22 9.10
CA SER A 30 -14.37 7.59 10.42
C SER A 30 -13.78 8.93 10.87
N GLU A 31 -14.53 9.69 11.66
CA GLU A 31 -14.04 10.93 12.29
C GLU A 31 -12.86 10.71 13.26
N LYS A 32 -12.62 9.45 13.67
CA LYS A 32 -11.49 9.07 14.54
C LYS A 32 -10.23 8.71 13.77
N GLU A 33 -10.32 8.55 12.46
CA GLU A 33 -9.18 8.24 11.60
C GLU A 33 -8.53 9.52 11.09
N MET A 34 -7.29 9.39 10.63
CA MET A 34 -6.61 10.46 9.91
C MET A 34 -7.40 10.80 8.64
N ALA A 35 -7.47 12.09 8.29
CA ALA A 35 -8.17 12.49 7.08
C ALA A 35 -7.50 11.85 5.85
N TYR A 36 -8.31 11.43 4.87
CA TYR A 36 -7.83 10.79 3.65
C TYR A 36 -6.67 11.54 2.98
N VAL A 37 -6.76 12.87 2.88
CA VAL A 37 -5.72 13.68 2.22
C VAL A 37 -4.39 13.60 2.98
N ASP A 38 -4.45 13.61 4.31
CA ASP A 38 -3.26 13.48 5.17
C ASP A 38 -2.70 12.06 5.11
N GLN A 39 -3.58 11.04 5.02
CA GLN A 39 -3.20 9.64 4.86
C GLN A 39 -2.43 9.41 3.54
N ILE A 40 -2.92 9.97 2.43
CA ILE A 40 -2.23 9.93 1.13
C ILE A 40 -0.89 10.68 1.21
N ALA A 41 -0.87 11.89 1.78
CA ALA A 41 0.34 12.70 1.89
C ALA A 41 1.43 11.99 2.72
N GLN A 42 1.04 11.37 3.83
CA GLN A 42 1.94 10.60 4.68
C GLN A 42 2.53 9.39 3.95
N MET A 43 1.72 8.65 3.17
CA MET A 43 2.25 7.55 2.36
C MET A 43 3.24 8.03 1.29
N VAL A 44 2.99 9.19 0.67
CA VAL A 44 3.95 9.78 -0.29
C VAL A 44 5.27 10.13 0.40
N GLU A 45 5.23 10.76 1.58
CA GLU A 45 6.44 11.11 2.35
C GLU A 45 7.26 9.86 2.71
N TRP A 46 6.59 8.79 3.14
CA TRP A 46 7.26 7.53 3.45
C TRP A 46 8.02 6.94 2.26
N VAL A 47 7.44 7.02 1.07
CA VAL A 47 8.00 6.42 -0.15
C VAL A 47 9.05 7.32 -0.80
N GLU A 48 8.78 8.63 -0.88
CA GLU A 48 9.62 9.55 -1.63
C GLU A 48 10.85 10.01 -0.84
N ASP A 49 10.67 10.28 0.46
CA ASP A 49 11.64 10.99 1.29
C ASP A 49 12.22 10.11 2.41
N ALA A 50 11.38 9.32 3.09
CA ALA A 50 11.81 8.58 4.29
C ALA A 50 12.39 7.18 3.98
N GLY A 51 12.08 6.59 2.83
CA GLY A 51 12.46 5.21 2.50
C GLY A 51 11.73 4.15 3.34
N GLU A 52 10.61 4.52 3.95
CA GLU A 52 9.80 3.69 4.85
C GLU A 52 8.78 2.84 4.05
N TYR A 53 9.29 2.06 3.09
CA TYR A 53 8.46 1.31 2.13
C TYR A 53 7.56 0.26 2.78
N GLY A 54 8.00 -0.34 3.89
CA GLY A 54 7.21 -1.31 4.64
C GLY A 54 5.96 -0.70 5.27
N LEU A 55 6.10 0.49 5.87
CA LEU A 55 4.98 1.23 6.45
C LEU A 55 3.98 1.66 5.37
N ALA A 56 4.48 2.17 4.24
CA ALA A 56 3.62 2.52 3.11
C ALA A 56 2.85 1.30 2.58
N TYR A 57 3.52 0.16 2.39
CA TYR A 57 2.88 -1.08 1.94
C TYR A 57 1.79 -1.56 2.90
N GLU A 58 2.10 -1.65 4.20
CA GLU A 58 1.15 -2.09 5.21
C GLU A 58 -0.07 -1.15 5.29
N ASN A 59 0.15 0.16 5.19
CA ASN A 59 -0.93 1.13 5.17
C ASN A 59 -1.82 0.99 3.94
N ILE A 60 -1.23 0.81 2.74
CA ILE A 60 -1.97 0.53 1.51
C ILE A 60 -2.85 -0.71 1.66
N VAL A 61 -2.30 -1.81 2.19
CA VAL A 61 -3.06 -3.05 2.39
C VAL A 61 -4.23 -2.81 3.34
N CYS A 62 -3.99 -2.17 4.49
CA CYS A 62 -5.06 -1.83 5.44
C CYS A 62 -6.18 -1.00 4.80
N LEU A 63 -5.83 -0.01 3.96
CA LEU A 63 -6.81 0.80 3.25
C LEU A 63 -7.62 -0.02 2.24
N LEU A 64 -6.96 -0.90 1.47
CA LEU A 64 -7.62 -1.77 0.48
C LEU A 64 -8.53 -2.82 1.14
N GLU A 65 -8.21 -3.27 2.35
CA GLU A 65 -9.04 -4.21 3.11
C GLU A 65 -10.24 -3.53 3.78
N SER A 66 -10.07 -2.27 4.20
CA SER A 66 -11.07 -1.53 4.98
C SER A 66 -12.05 -0.74 4.11
N TYR A 67 -11.65 -0.36 2.89
CA TYR A 67 -12.39 0.56 2.05
C TYR A 67 -12.53 0.07 0.61
N SER A 68 -13.58 0.55 -0.06
CA SER A 68 -13.94 0.15 -1.42
C SER A 68 -13.11 0.83 -2.51
N PHE A 69 -11.79 0.87 -2.37
CA PHE A 69 -10.88 1.33 -3.42
C PHE A 69 -10.88 0.35 -4.60
N ILE A 70 -10.78 0.88 -5.82
CA ILE A 70 -10.65 0.10 -7.04
C ILE A 70 -9.24 0.29 -7.57
N LEU A 71 -8.51 -0.83 -7.72
CA LEU A 71 -7.21 -0.82 -8.38
C LEU A 71 -7.32 -1.34 -9.82
N PRO A 72 -6.73 -0.67 -10.81
CA PRO A 72 -6.57 -1.27 -12.13
C PRO A 72 -5.67 -2.50 -12.03
N GLY A 73 -5.89 -3.48 -12.91
CA GLY A 73 -5.12 -4.73 -12.88
C GLY A 73 -3.60 -4.54 -12.96
N SER A 74 -3.14 -3.50 -13.65
CA SER A 74 -1.72 -3.12 -13.69
C SER A 74 -1.18 -2.71 -12.31
N ALA A 75 -1.92 -1.90 -11.55
CA ALA A 75 -1.53 -1.51 -10.19
C ALA A 75 -1.63 -2.68 -9.21
N ALA A 76 -2.61 -3.57 -9.39
CA ALA A 76 -2.71 -4.79 -8.60
C ALA A 76 -1.49 -5.71 -8.79
N VAL A 77 -0.97 -5.84 -10.02
CA VAL A 77 0.29 -6.56 -10.27
C VAL A 77 1.46 -5.89 -9.53
N LYS A 78 1.52 -4.56 -9.49
CA LYS A 78 2.57 -3.84 -8.73
C LYS A 78 2.48 -4.09 -7.24
N LEU A 79 1.27 -4.14 -6.68
CA LEU A 79 1.06 -4.50 -5.28
C LEU A 79 1.54 -5.93 -4.98
N LEU A 80 1.30 -6.87 -5.89
CA LEU A 80 1.79 -8.25 -5.77
C LEU A 80 3.32 -8.32 -5.85
N GLU A 81 3.96 -7.56 -6.74
CA GLU A 81 5.42 -7.46 -6.83
C GLU A 81 6.02 -6.98 -5.50
N VAL A 82 5.46 -5.91 -4.93
CA VAL A 82 5.87 -5.38 -3.60
C VAL A 82 5.66 -6.43 -2.50
N GLY A 83 4.49 -7.08 -2.48
CA GLY A 83 4.18 -8.11 -1.49
C GLY A 83 5.13 -9.31 -1.54
N VAL A 84 5.57 -9.72 -2.75
CA VAL A 84 6.56 -10.79 -2.92
C VAL A 84 7.92 -10.38 -2.37
N ILE A 85 8.33 -9.12 -2.56
CA ILE A 85 9.59 -8.58 -2.04
C ILE A 85 9.58 -8.56 -0.51
N PHE A 86 8.48 -8.10 0.11
CA PHE A 86 8.35 -8.10 1.57
C PHE A 86 8.03 -9.46 2.20
N GLY A 87 7.89 -10.53 1.40
CA GLY A 87 7.66 -11.87 1.90
C GLY A 87 6.24 -12.12 2.43
N PHE A 88 5.23 -11.57 1.74
CA PHE A 88 3.78 -11.73 2.00
C PHE A 88 3.43 -11.74 3.49
N LYS A 89 3.33 -10.55 4.10
CA LYS A 89 2.97 -10.40 5.51
C LYS A 89 1.46 -10.53 5.67
N THR A 90 1.01 -11.47 6.48
CA THR A 90 -0.40 -11.63 6.83
C THR A 90 -0.55 -12.11 8.26
N GLU A 91 -1.54 -11.57 8.97
CA GLU A 91 -1.95 -12.07 10.30
C GLU A 91 -3.21 -12.93 10.22
N LEU A 92 -3.80 -13.08 9.03
CA LEU A 92 -5.00 -13.89 8.83
C LEU A 92 -4.65 -15.37 8.87
N ASP A 93 -5.33 -16.13 9.73
CA ASP A 93 -5.09 -17.56 9.92
C ASP A 93 -5.14 -18.37 8.60
N LYS A 94 -6.04 -18.00 7.70
CA LYS A 94 -6.23 -18.66 6.39
C LYS A 94 -5.04 -18.47 5.43
N ASP A 95 -4.25 -17.42 5.63
CA ASP A 95 -3.19 -17.03 4.71
C ASP A 95 -1.79 -17.35 5.28
N LYS A 96 -1.72 -17.94 6.49
CA LYS A 96 -0.48 -18.35 7.15
C LYS A 96 0.45 -19.21 6.29
N MET A 97 -0.08 -20.00 5.35
CA MET A 97 0.75 -20.81 4.45
C MET A 97 1.56 -19.99 3.43
N PHE A 98 1.22 -18.71 3.26
CA PHE A 98 1.91 -17.80 2.36
C PHE A 98 2.89 -16.87 3.08
N ASP A 99 2.84 -16.77 4.42
CA ASP A 99 3.77 -15.98 5.21
C ASP A 99 5.18 -16.59 5.18
N ARG A 100 6.16 -15.81 4.74
CA ARG A 100 7.55 -16.25 4.58
C ARG A 100 8.48 -15.77 5.69
N ARG A 101 7.94 -15.14 6.75
CA ARG A 101 8.74 -14.57 7.84
C ARG A 101 9.31 -15.60 8.82
N GLY A 102 8.82 -16.84 8.78
CA GLY A 102 9.32 -17.95 9.62
C GLY A 102 8.83 -17.91 11.06
#